data_AF-A0A3D8PS45-F1
#
_entry.id   AF-A0A3D8PS45-F1
#
_cell.length_a   1.000
_cell.length_b   1.000
_cell.length_c   1.000
_cell.angle_alpha   90.00
_cell.angle_beta   90.00
_cell.angle_gamma   90.00
#
_symmetry.space_group_name_H-M   'P 1'
#
loop_
_entity.id
_entity.type
_entity.pdbx_description
1 polymer ?
#
loop_
_entity_poly.entity_id
_entity_poly.type
_entity_poly.pdbx_seq_one_letter_code
_entity_poly.pdbx_strand_id
1 'polypeptide(L)' 'MSGSGTVNKSSQGNSFTKGTVVQLTAVPSDGWQFASWEGDASGTSSAISVTMNNNKNVRAIFKEISES' A
#
# COMPACT_ATOMS: atom_id res chain seq x y z
N MET A 1 4.16 -12.68 9.45
CA MET A 1 4.15 -11.46 10.29
C MET A 1 4.02 -10.27 9.35
N SER A 2 2.85 -9.65 9.31
CA SER A 2 2.66 -8.34 8.67
C SER A 2 3.16 -7.30 9.66
N GLY A 3 4.21 -6.56 9.31
CA GLY A 3 4.73 -5.49 10.14
C GLY A 3 3.73 -4.36 10.40
N SER A 4 4.12 -3.42 11.28
CA SER A 4 3.30 -2.23 11.56
C SER A 4 3.56 -1.10 10.57
N GLY A 5 2.48 -0.51 10.09
CA GLY A 5 2.45 0.62 9.19
C GLY A 5 1.02 0.94 8.77
N THR A 6 0.83 2.05 8.08
CA THR A 6 -0.46 2.47 7.55
C THR A 6 -0.42 2.57 6.03
N VAL A 7 -1.58 2.36 5.40
CA VAL A 7 -1.75 2.60 3.96
C VAL A 7 -2.72 3.76 3.80
N ASN A 8 -2.20 4.85 3.26
CA ASN A 8 -2.98 6.04 2.94
C ASN A 8 -3.45 5.99 1.49
N LYS A 9 -4.68 6.47 1.24
CA LYS A 9 -5.28 6.60 -0.09
C LYS A 9 -5.44 8.07 -0.43
N SER A 10 -5.15 8.47 -1.67
CA SER A 10 -5.36 9.86 -2.11
C SER A 10 -6.84 10.27 -2.14
N SER A 11 -7.75 9.31 -2.28
CA SER A 11 -9.19 9.54 -2.27
C SER A 11 -9.84 8.85 -1.07
N GLN A 12 -10.65 9.62 -0.32
CA GLN A 12 -11.38 9.11 0.83
C GLN A 12 -12.64 8.39 0.38
N GLY A 13 -12.83 7.17 0.87
CA GLY A 13 -13.95 6.30 0.50
C GLY A 13 -13.56 4.84 0.33
N ASN A 14 -14.58 3.99 0.31
CA ASN A 14 -14.44 2.54 0.12
C ASN A 14 -14.94 2.08 -1.27
N SER A 15 -15.45 3.00 -2.08
CA SER A 15 -15.98 2.72 -3.41
C SER A 15 -15.48 3.76 -4.38
N PHE A 16 -15.02 3.29 -5.54
CA PHE A 16 -14.48 4.13 -6.60
C PHE A 16 -15.20 3.78 -7.90
N THR A 17 -15.48 4.80 -8.72
CA THR A 17 -16.03 4.55 -10.06
C THR A 17 -15.00 3.84 -10.91
N LYS A 18 -15.47 2.99 -11.83
CA LYS A 18 -14.60 2.24 -12.74
C LYS A 18 -13.69 3.20 -13.51
N GLY A 19 -12.39 2.95 -13.49
CA GLY A 19 -11.37 3.78 -14.15
C GLY A 19 -10.78 4.88 -13.27
N THR A 20 -11.25 5.05 -12.03
CA THR A 20 -10.60 5.95 -11.05
C THR A 20 -9.20 5.46 -10.76
N VAL A 21 -8.22 6.36 -10.79
CA VAL A 21 -6.86 6.08 -10.33
C VAL A 21 -6.75 6.50 -8.86
N VAL A 22 -6.46 5.55 -7.98
CA VAL A 22 -6.23 5.78 -6.56
C VAL A 22 -4.74 5.64 -6.28
N GLN A 23 -4.15 6.66 -5.66
CA GLN A 23 -2.76 6.57 -5.21
C GLN A 23 -2.75 5.96 -3.81
N LEU A 24 -1.97 4.89 -3.64
CA LEU A 24 -1.70 4.26 -2.35
C LEU A 24 -0.31 4.66 -1.89
N THR A 25 -0.19 5.04 -0.62
CA THR A 25 1.09 5.36 0.02
C THR A 25 1.25 4.54 1.29
N ALA A 26 2.31 3.74 1.37
CA ALA A 26 2.69 3.00 2.56
C ALA A 26 3.52 3.90 3.48
N VAL A 27 3.07 4.04 4.71
CA VAL A 27 3.77 4.78 5.76
C VAL A 27 4.19 3.78 6.84
N PRO A 28 5.47 3.37 6.88
CA PRO A 28 5.96 2.46 7.92
C PRO A 28 5.90 3.12 9.30
N SER A 29 5.66 2.33 10.34
CA SER A 29 5.83 2.77 11.74
C SER A 29 7.31 2.81 12.11
N ASP A 30 7.63 3.48 13.22
CA ASP A 30 9.00 3.50 13.77
C ASP A 30 9.54 2.08 13.98
N GLY A 31 10.79 1.85 13.56
CA GLY A 31 11.42 0.52 13.57
C GLY A 31 10.98 -0.41 12.43
N TRP A 32 10.19 0.07 11.46
CA TRP A 32 9.78 -0.69 10.29
C TRP A 32 10.18 0.02 8.99
N GLN A 33 10.36 -0.76 7.93
CA GLN A 33 10.54 -0.28 6.56
C GLN A 33 9.51 -0.93 5.65
N PHE A 34 9.04 -0.16 4.67
CA PHE A 34 8.25 -0.72 3.59
C PHE A 34 9.12 -1.62 2.70
N ALA A 35 8.65 -2.83 2.44
CA ALA A 35 9.35 -3.81 1.61
C ALA A 35 8.75 -3.88 0.21
N SER A 36 7.45 -4.11 0.09
CA SER A 36 6.76 -4.26 -1.19
C SER A 36 5.25 -4.21 -1.08
N TRP A 37 4.58 -3.93 -2.20
CA TRP A 37 3.15 -4.14 -2.39
C TRP A 37 2.88 -5.55 -2.89
N GLU A 38 1.79 -6.14 -2.43
CA GLU A 38 1.30 -7.46 -2.85
C GLU A 38 -0.21 -7.45 -3.12
N GLY A 39 -0.69 -8.50 -3.80
CA GLY A 39 -2.09 -8.69 -4.15
C GLY A 39 -2.36 -8.20 -5.58
N ASP A 40 -3.37 -7.34 -5.73
CA ASP A 40 -3.77 -6.79 -7.02
C ASP A 40 -2.90 -5.61 -7.51
N ALA A 41 -1.85 -5.28 -6.76
CA ALA A 41 -0.80 -4.37 -7.17
C ALA A 41 0.56 -4.86 -6.65
N SER A 42 1.62 -4.48 -7.35
CA SER A 42 2.99 -4.83 -7.01
C SER A 42 3.90 -3.63 -7.18
N GLY A 43 5.01 -3.64 -6.45
CA GLY A 43 6.01 -2.58 -6.53
C GLY A 43 6.81 -2.45 -5.23
N THR A 44 8.00 -1.89 -5.37
CA THR A 44 8.91 -1.58 -4.24
C THR A 44 8.93 -0.09 -3.92
N SER A 45 8.23 0.74 -4.70
CA SER A 45 7.98 2.14 -4.36
C SER A 45 6.95 2.23 -3.23
N SER A 46 7.23 3.06 -2.23
CA SER A 46 6.30 3.33 -1.12
C SER A 46 5.00 3.99 -1.59
N ALA A 47 4.98 4.61 -2.77
CA ALA A 47 3.77 5.12 -3.41
C ALA A 47 3.52 4.44 -4.76
N ILE A 48 2.30 3.98 -4.98
CA ILE A 48 1.84 3.36 -6.24
C ILE A 48 0.49 3.92 -6.67
N SER A 49 0.19 3.82 -7.97
CA SER A 49 -1.12 4.14 -8.51
C SER A 49 -1.87 2.86 -8.89
N VAL A 50 -3.13 2.75 -8.46
CA VAL A 50 -4.00 1.61 -8.74
C VAL A 50 -5.22 2.10 -9.49
N THR A 51 -5.42 1.56 -10.71
CA THR A 51 -6.63 1.83 -11.49
C THR A 51 -7.75 0.89 -11.02
N MET A 52 -8.83 1.47 -10.49
CA MET A 52 -10.00 0.75 -9.99
C MET A 52 -10.88 0.32 -11.16
N ASN A 53 -10.54 -0.79 -11.82
CA ASN A 53 -11.37 -1.40 -12.88
C ASN A 53 -12.31 -2.51 -12.36
N ASN A 54 -12.04 -3.03 -11.18
CA ASN A 54 -12.83 -3.97 -10.37
C ASN A 54 -12.45 -3.80 -8.88
N ASN A 55 -13.00 -4.64 -8.00
CA ASN A 55 -12.55 -4.67 -6.60
C ASN A 55 -11.07 -5.07 -6.55
N LYS A 56 -10.29 -4.34 -5.74
CA LYS A 56 -8.86 -4.54 -5.56
C LYS A 56 -8.56 -4.88 -4.10
N ASN A 57 -7.70 -5.86 -3.88
CA ASN A 57 -7.09 -6.20 -2.61
C ASN A 57 -5.58 -5.97 -2.73
N VAL A 58 -5.10 -4.88 -2.15
CA VAL A 58 -3.70 -4.49 -2.17
C VAL A 58 -3.20 -4.38 -0.74
N ARG A 59 -2.05 -4.98 -0.47
CA ARG A 59 -1.44 -5.00 0.87
C ARG A 59 -0.01 -4.47 0.80
N ALA A 60 0.34 -3.61 1.77
CA ALA A 60 1.71 -3.23 2.03
C ALA A 60 2.40 -4.26 2.93
N ILE A 61 3.61 -4.65 2.57
CA ILE A 61 4.48 -5.50 3.38
C ILE A 61 5.50 -4.61 4.07
N PHE A 62 5.55 -4.72 5.38
CA PHE A 62 6.53 -4.04 6.22
C PHE A 62 7.46 -5.07 6.86
N LYS A 63 8.75 -4.74 6.91
CA LYS A 63 9.78 -5.53 7.58
C LYS A 63 10.41 -4.69 8.69
N GLU A 64 10.72 -5.33 9.80
CA GLU A 64 11.41 -4.67 10.91
C GLU A 64 12.79 -4.20 10.41
N ILE A 65 13.18 -2.99 10.77
CA ILE A 65 14.54 -2.51 10.58
C ILE A 65 15.33 -3.14 11.72
N SER A 66 15.78 -4.37 11.51
CA SER A 66 16.75 -4.99 12.42
C SER A 66 18.04 -4.18 12.31
N GLU A 67 18.37 -3.40 13.34
CA GLU A 67 19.72 -2.84 13.45
C GLU A 67 20.68 -4.01 13.71
N SER A 68 21.65 -4.18 12.81
CA SER A 68 22.77 -5.12 12.94
C SER A 68 23.98 -4.44 13.57
#